data_AF-A0A929DD20-F1
#
_entry.id   AF-A0A929DD20-F1
#
_cell.length_a   1.000
_cell.length_b   1.000
_cell.length_c   1.000
_cell.angle_alpha   90.00
_cell.angle_beta   90.00
_cell.angle_gamma   90.00
#
_symmetry.space_group_name_H-M   'P 1'
#
loop_
_entity.id
_entity.type
_entity.pdbx_description
1 polymer ?
#
loop_
_entity_poly.entity_id
_entity_poly.type
_entity_poly.pdbx_seq_one_letter_code
_entity_poly.pdbx_strand_id
1 'polypeptide(L)' 'MSRIRRDLLWLLFLALAVRLAVAALIRRPGYMDTAYYAAGAVRLAQGGGLSEPFLWNYLDDPAGLP' A
#
# COMPACT_ATOMS: atom_id res chain seq x y z
N MET A 1 30.64 -4.28 -0.96
CA MET A 1 29.25 -4.79 -0.97
C MET A 1 29.24 -6.15 -1.65
N SER A 2 28.62 -7.20 -1.10
CA SER A 2 28.50 -8.48 -1.83
C SER A 2 27.65 -8.29 -3.08
N ARG A 3 27.90 -9.08 -4.14
CA ARG A 3 27.15 -9.03 -5.41
C ARG A 3 25.64 -9.06 -5.17
N ILE A 4 25.19 -9.99 -4.32
CA ILE A 4 23.78 -10.13 -3.89
C ILE A 4 23.22 -8.83 -3.29
N ARG A 5 23.93 -8.17 -2.37
CA ARG A 5 23.43 -6.93 -1.74
C ARG A 5 23.27 -5.81 -2.76
N ARG A 6 24.21 -5.66 -3.68
CA ARG A 6 24.13 -4.68 -4.77
C ARG A 6 22.93 -4.97 -5.67
N ASP A 7 22.74 -6.23 -6.05
CA ASP A 7 21.65 -6.64 -6.94
C ASP A 7 20.28 -6.43 -6.26
N LEU A 8 20.16 -6.72 -4.95
CA LEU A 8 18.96 -6.40 -4.16
C LEU A 8 18.68 -4.90 -4.06
N LEU A 9 19.72 -4.07 -3.90
CA LEU A 9 19.54 -2.61 -3.91
C LEU A 9 19.04 -2.13 -5.27
N TRP A 10 19.60 -2.64 -6.36
CA TRP A 10 19.11 -2.32 -7.70
C TRP A 10 17.66 -2.73 -7.91
N LEU A 11 17.28 -3.93 -7.48
CA LEU A 11 15.90 -4.40 -7.53
C LEU A 11 14.96 -3.53 -6.69
N LEU A 12 15.39 -3.12 -5.49
CA LEU A 12 14.61 -2.22 -4.63
C LEU A 12 14.35 -0.89 -5.34
N PHE A 13 15.40 -0.24 -5.85
CA PHE A 13 15.27 1.07 -6.50
C PHE A 13 14.48 0.99 -7.81
N LEU A 14 14.69 -0.05 -8.61
CA LEU A 14 13.91 -0.28 -9.82
C LEU A 14 12.42 -0.48 -9.48
N ALA A 15 12.12 -1.34 -8.51
CA ALA A 15 10.75 -1.60 -8.10
C ALA A 15 10.08 -0.35 -7.50
N LEU A 16 10.82 0.44 -6.73
CA LEU A 16 10.33 1.71 -6.19
C LEU A 16 10.04 2.72 -7.30
N ALA A 17 10.95 2.89 -8.27
CA ALA A 17 10.78 3.81 -9.38
C ALA A 17 9.55 3.45 -10.24
N VAL A 18 9.39 2.17 -10.58
CA VAL A 18 8.21 1.68 -11.33
C VAL A 18 6.93 1.94 -10.55
N ARG A 19 6.89 1.62 -9.25
CA ARG A 19 5.70 1.84 -8.42
C ARG A 19 5.33 3.32 -8.30
N LEU A 20 6.31 4.20 -8.14
CA LEU A 20 6.07 5.66 -8.09
C LEU A 20 5.57 6.20 -9.42
N ALA A 21 6.14 5.74 -10.55
CA ALA A 21 5.67 6.13 -11.87
C ALA A 21 4.21 5.72 -12.11
N VAL A 22 3.84 4.49 -11.74
CA VAL A 22 2.45 4.02 -11.82
C VAL A 22 1.54 4.78 -10.86
N ALA A 23 1.97 5.01 -9.62
CA ALA A 23 1.19 5.77 -8.63
C ALA A 23 0.87 7.19 -9.11
N ALA A 24 1.79 7.84 -9.83
CA ALA A 24 1.55 9.17 -10.42
C ALA A 24 0.43 9.18 -11.49
N LEU A 25 0.16 8.05 -12.14
CA LEU A 25 -0.91 7.91 -13.14
C LEU A 25 -2.27 7.59 -12.51
N ILE A 26 -2.29 7.02 -11.29
CA ILE A 26 -3.50 6.61 -10.58
C ILE A 26 -4.01 7.77 -9.73
N ARG A 27 -5.16 8.35 -10.09
CA ARG A 27 -5.74 9.49 -9.37
C ARG A 27 -6.59 9.12 -8.15
N ARG A 28 -7.10 7.89 -8.11
CA ARG A 28 -7.99 7.41 -7.06
C ARG A 28 -7.84 5.89 -6.88
N PRO A 29 -8.02 5.36 -5.66
CA PRO A 29 -8.06 3.92 -5.43
C PRO A 29 -9.18 3.29 -6.26
N GLY A 30 -8.89 2.15 -6.90
CA GLY A 30 -9.81 1.46 -7.81
C GLY A 30 -10.54 0.28 -7.18
N TYR A 31 -10.11 -0.17 -6.01
CA TYR A 31 -10.69 -1.30 -5.29
C TYR A 31 -10.58 -1.10 -3.77
N MET A 32 -11.32 -1.90 -2.99
CA MET A 32 -11.44 -1.74 -1.53
C MET A 32 -10.07 -1.72 -0.84
N ASP A 33 -9.20 -2.70 -1.13
CA ASP A 33 -7.86 -2.78 -0.54
C ASP A 33 -7.01 -1.55 -0.86
N THR A 34 -7.09 -1.04 -2.09
CA THR A 34 -6.35 0.17 -2.48
C THR A 34 -6.85 1.41 -1.75
N ALA A 35 -8.16 1.48 -1.47
CA ALA A 35 -8.74 2.57 -0.70
C ALA A 35 -8.34 2.48 0.77
N TYR A 36 -8.30 1.27 1.33
CA TYR A 36 -7.83 1.00 2.69
C TYR A 36 -6.39 1.51 2.90
N TYR A 37 -5.45 1.12 2.02
CA TYR A 37 -4.07 1.61 2.10
C TYR A 37 -3.95 3.12 1.88
N ALA A 38 -4.71 3.69 0.94
CA ALA A 38 -4.70 5.13 0.68
C ALA A 38 -5.19 5.94 1.90
N ALA A 39 -6.25 5.48 2.58
CA ALA A 39 -6.78 6.13 3.76
C ALA A 39 -5.77 6.14 4.91
N GLY A 40 -5.06 5.02 5.13
CA GLY A 40 -3.96 4.94 6.09
C GLY A 40 -2.82 5.91 5.78
N ALA A 41 -2.40 5.98 4.51
CA ALA A 41 -1.36 6.91 4.07
C ALA A 41 -1.75 8.39 4.28
N VAL A 42 -2.99 8.76 3.96
CA VAL A 42 -3.53 10.11 4.20
C VAL A 42 -3.54 10.42 5.70
N ARG A 43 -4.00 9.49 6.54
CA ARG A 43 -4.03 9.67 7.99
C ARG A 43 -2.64 9.87 8.58
N LEU A 44 -1.66 9.07 8.13
CA LEU A 44 -0.27 9.22 8.55
C LEU A 44 0.28 10.59 8.14
N ALA A 45 0.04 11.03 6.90
CA ALA A 45 0.46 12.33 6.39
C ALA A 45 -0.18 13.51 7.15
N GLN A 46 -1.40 13.31 7.66
CA GLN A 46 -2.13 14.29 8.49
C GLN A 46 -1.73 14.27 9.98
N GLY A 47 -0.77 13.43 10.38
CA GLY A 47 -0.33 13.34 11.78
C GLY A 47 -1.18 12.44 12.67
N GLY A 48 -2.09 11.64 12.11
CA GLY A 48 -2.90 10.67 12.86
C GLY A 48 -2.12 9.44 13.34
N GLY A 49 -0.82 9.35 13.05
CA GLY A 49 0.06 8.25 13.44
C GLY A 49 -0.30 6.92 12.76
N LEU A 50 0.21 5.83 13.32
CA LEU A 50 -0.04 4.45 12.87
C LEU A 50 -1.31 3.88 13.50
N SER A 51 -2.40 4.64 13.41
CA SER A 51 -3.70 4.23 13.96
C SER A 51 -4.71 4.13 12.84
N GLU A 52 -5.66 3.20 12.97
CA GLU A 52 -6.65 2.95 11.95
C GLU A 52 -8.07 3.20 12.49
N PRO A 53 -8.87 4.07 11.84
CA PRO A 53 -10.22 4.37 12.30
C PRO A 53 -11.27 3.41 11.72
N PHE A 54 -10.84 2.35 11.04
CA PHE A 54 -11.72 1.39 10.36
C PHE A 54 -11.41 -0.03 10.86
N LEU A 55 -12.43 -0.86 10.98
CA LEU A 55 -12.26 -2.31 11.04
C LEU A 55 -12.37 -2.86 9.62
N TRP A 56 -11.53 -3.83 9.28
CA TRP A 56 -11.68 -4.59 8.05
C TRP A 56 -13.05 -5.27 8.05
N ASN A 57 -13.84 -5.03 7.01
CA ASN A 57 -15.16 -5.63 6.85
C ASN A 57 -15.16 -6.46 5.58
N TYR A 58 -15.92 -7.56 5.58
CA TYR A 58 -16.15 -8.33 4.37
C TYR A 58 -17.03 -7.51 3.42
N LEU A 59 -16.66 -7.50 2.14
CA LEU A 59 -17.42 -6.80 1.10
C LEU A 59 -18.74 -7.52 0.81
N ASP A 60 -18.72 -8.85 0.94
CA ASP A 60 -19.87 -9.74 0.77
C ASP A 60 -20.18 -10.47 2.08
N ASP A 61 -21.40 -11.02 2.17
CA ASP A 61 -21.84 -11.83 3.30
C ASP A 61 -20.99 -13.11 3.40
N PRO A 62 -20.12 -13.23 4.42
CA PRO A 62 -19.30 -14.42 4.56
C PRO A 62 -20.19 -15.58 5.01
N ALA A 63 -20.05 -16.75 4.37
CA ALA A 63 -20.81 -17.95 4.74
C ALA A 63 -20.53 -18.46 6.18
N GLY A 64 -19.56 -17.86 6.88
CA GLY A 64 -19.22 -18.09 8.27
C GLY A 64 -17.98 -17.27 8.64
N LEU A 65 -17.70 -17.16 9.94
CA LEU A 65 -16.37 -16.74 10.40
C LEU A 65 -15.37 -17.90 10.21
N PRO A 66 -14.08 -17.63 9.93
CA PRO A 66 -13.04 -18.65 10.00
C PRO A 66 -12.88 -19.23 11.41
#